data_AF-A0A3S3UMG6-F1
#
_entry.id   AF-A0A3S3UMG6-F1
#
_cell.length_a   1.000
_cell.length_b   1.000
_cell.length_c   1.000
_cell.angle_alpha   90.00
_cell.angle_beta   90.00
_cell.angle_gamma   90.00
#
_symmetry.space_group_name_H-M   'P 1'
#
loop_
_entity.id
_entity.type
_entity.pdbx_description
1 polymer ?
#
loop_
_entity_poly.entity_id
_entity_poly.type
_entity_poly.pdbx_seq_one_letter_code
_entity_poly.pdbx_strand_id
1 'polypeptide(L)'
;MKNLALLISAALVSTSAAATGYYTDNKSDVKIKHNSDGNHVSIHQVSPGNYKGNRSKVKISYGSDHNDVDVSQYGKKNKSGVYIKHNSDHNYVTVGQKGYRNNSKVNIGYYADYNDVDVYQKGAFNYSTVSIKGGDWNSADVKQKGNGNYSTVDILGENADYNDVTVKQYGDYSKSTVLIDDYYNGATKHNTVLVKQSNNDYSHVEITNGSSYNTVYVNQY
;
A
#
# COMPACT_ATOMS: atom_id res chain seq x y z
N MET A 1 10.90 34.19 -7.59
CA MET A 1 12.01 33.54 -6.86
C MET A 1 11.52 33.19 -5.47
N LYS A 2 11.29 31.90 -5.18
CA LYS A 2 11.23 31.38 -3.82
C LYS A 2 12.09 30.12 -3.78
N ASN A 3 13.35 30.34 -3.42
CA ASN A 3 14.19 29.29 -2.85
C ASN A 3 13.71 29.12 -1.41
N LEU A 4 13.15 27.97 -1.05
CA LEU A 4 13.13 27.52 0.34
C LEU A 4 13.35 26.01 0.34
N ALA A 5 14.58 25.63 0.67
CA ALA A 5 14.94 24.25 0.90
C ALA A 5 14.63 23.88 2.36
N LEU A 6 14.12 22.65 2.51
CA LEU A 6 14.48 21.70 3.56
C LEU A 6 13.79 21.78 4.93
N LEU A 7 12.92 20.79 5.17
CA LEU A 7 12.87 20.03 6.42
C LEU A 7 12.63 18.55 6.04
N ILE A 8 13.73 17.80 5.84
CA ILE A 8 13.67 16.34 5.75
C ILE A 8 13.65 15.84 7.20
N SER A 9 12.48 15.57 7.76
CA SER A 9 12.36 14.72 8.96
C SER A 9 12.17 13.27 8.53
N ALA A 10 13.05 12.76 7.66
CA ALA A 10 13.26 11.32 7.60
C ALA A 10 14.08 10.98 8.85
N ALA A 11 13.42 10.57 9.93
CA ALA A 11 14.09 9.89 11.02
C ALA A 11 14.62 8.57 10.47
N LEU A 12 15.79 8.64 9.82
CA LEU A 12 16.50 7.49 9.30
C LEU A 12 17.12 6.76 10.49
N VAL A 13 16.31 6.08 11.28
CA VAL A 13 16.79 5.13 12.29
C VAL A 13 17.21 3.86 11.58
N SER A 14 18.22 3.96 10.71
CA SER A 14 19.07 2.80 10.44
C SER A 14 20.01 2.71 11.63
N THR A 15 19.70 1.85 12.59
CA THR A 15 20.62 1.51 13.69
C THR A 15 21.88 0.89 13.09
N SER A 16 22.84 1.72 12.71
CA SER A 16 24.19 1.33 12.30
C SER A 16 25.24 2.14 13.06
N ALA A 17 25.01 2.36 14.36
CA ALA A 17 26.00 2.93 15.26
C ALA A 17 26.01 2.14 16.57
N ALA A 18 27.16 1.50 16.81
CA ALA A 18 27.63 0.84 18.03
C ALA A 18 27.22 -0.62 18.30
N ALA A 19 28.27 -1.46 18.27
CA ALA A 19 28.45 -2.74 18.96
C ALA A 19 27.70 -3.98 18.44
N THR A 20 28.49 -4.93 17.89
CA THR A 20 28.17 -6.35 17.60
C THR A 20 27.43 -6.68 16.28
N GLY A 21 28.16 -6.60 15.15
CA GLY A 21 28.23 -7.67 14.14
C GLY A 21 27.01 -8.38 13.50
N TYR A 22 25.73 -7.98 13.66
CA TYR A 22 24.60 -8.83 13.22
C TYR A 22 23.43 -8.16 12.46
N TYR A 23 23.54 -6.91 12.01
CA TYR A 23 22.44 -6.19 11.33
C TYR A 23 22.93 -5.37 10.12
N THR A 24 23.14 -5.98 8.96
CA THR A 24 23.53 -5.25 7.74
C THR A 24 22.71 -5.70 6.54
N ASP A 25 22.02 -4.76 5.87
CA ASP A 25 21.46 -4.79 4.48
C ASP A 25 20.04 -4.19 4.34
N ASN A 26 19.47 -3.58 5.39
CA ASN A 26 18.23 -2.81 5.24
C ASN A 26 18.45 -1.61 4.30
N LYS A 27 17.56 -1.43 3.33
CA LYS A 27 17.65 -0.31 2.36
C LYS A 27 16.31 0.41 2.26
N SER A 28 16.34 1.72 2.38
CA SER A 28 15.22 2.61 2.04
C SER A 28 15.64 3.57 0.93
N ASP A 29 14.73 3.87 0.01
CA ASP A 29 14.85 4.93 -1.00
C ASP A 29 13.62 5.84 -0.90
N VAL A 30 13.78 7.03 -0.31
CA VAL A 30 12.70 8.02 -0.15
C VAL A 30 12.97 9.20 -1.08
N LYS A 31 12.00 9.54 -1.93
CA LYS A 31 12.09 10.64 -2.91
C LYS A 31 10.83 11.47 -2.89
N ILE A 32 10.93 12.70 -2.38
CA ILE A 32 9.88 13.72 -2.42
C ILE A 32 10.37 14.82 -3.35
N LYS A 33 9.64 15.11 -4.44
CA LYS A 33 10.13 16.02 -5.50
C LYS A 33 9.02 16.67 -6.32
N HIS A 34 9.35 17.72 -7.08
CA HIS A 34 8.42 18.44 -7.96
C HIS A 34 7.27 19.09 -7.17
N ASN A 35 7.64 19.95 -6.20
CA ASN A 35 6.71 20.72 -5.36
C ASN A 35 5.73 19.78 -4.65
N SER A 36 6.24 18.94 -3.76
CA SER A 36 5.44 17.94 -3.02
C SER A 36 5.68 18.19 -1.55
N ASP A 37 4.98 19.15 -1.00
CA ASP A 37 5.25 19.80 0.27
C ASP A 37 4.42 19.19 1.41
N GLY A 38 4.86 19.37 2.66
CA GLY A 38 4.09 18.92 3.83
C GLY A 38 3.93 17.40 4.02
N ASN A 39 4.68 16.58 3.28
CA ASN A 39 4.61 15.12 3.36
C ASN A 39 5.40 14.56 4.57
N HIS A 40 4.85 13.52 5.21
CA HIS A 40 5.48 12.77 6.29
C HIS A 40 5.78 11.33 5.85
N VAL A 41 6.99 10.84 6.11
CA VAL A 41 7.40 9.48 5.77
C VAL A 41 8.19 8.85 6.91
N SER A 42 7.65 7.80 7.52
CA SER A 42 8.28 6.98 8.54
C SER A 42 8.64 5.60 7.97
N ILE A 43 9.86 5.13 8.23
CA ILE A 43 10.31 3.81 7.79
C ILE A 43 11.07 3.14 8.93
N HIS A 44 10.57 2.01 9.40
CA HIS A 44 11.22 1.17 10.41
C HIS A 44 11.53 -0.21 9.84
N GLN A 45 12.82 -0.58 9.78
CA GLN A 45 13.27 -1.86 9.22
C GLN A 45 14.16 -2.61 10.20
N VAL A 46 13.80 -3.86 10.50
CA VAL A 46 14.56 -4.75 11.37
C VAL A 46 14.82 -6.07 10.65
N SER A 47 16.08 -6.41 10.45
CA SER A 47 16.51 -7.68 9.84
C SER A 47 17.48 -8.43 10.74
N PRO A 48 17.03 -9.48 11.45
CA PRO A 48 17.91 -10.24 12.33
C PRO A 48 18.88 -11.14 11.54
N GLY A 49 20.18 -11.03 11.82
CA GLY A 49 21.25 -11.90 11.35
C GLY A 49 21.90 -11.51 10.01
N ASN A 50 22.83 -12.33 9.52
CA ASN A 50 23.74 -12.03 8.39
C ASN A 50 23.12 -12.22 6.99
N TYR A 51 21.88 -11.80 6.75
CA TYR A 51 21.18 -12.01 5.48
C TYR A 51 20.74 -10.70 4.81
N LYS A 52 20.51 -10.74 3.48
CA LYS A 52 19.91 -9.64 2.71
C LYS A 52 18.70 -9.04 3.43
N GLY A 53 18.79 -7.77 3.76
CA GLY A 53 17.82 -7.03 4.56
C GLY A 53 16.55 -6.67 3.82
N ASN A 54 15.68 -5.97 4.52
CA ASN A 54 14.42 -5.46 3.99
C ASN A 54 14.67 -4.27 3.06
N ARG A 55 13.75 -4.04 2.12
CA ARG A 55 13.83 -2.92 1.18
C ARG A 55 12.52 -2.15 1.15
N SER A 56 12.60 -0.84 1.22
CA SER A 56 11.46 0.04 1.05
C SER A 56 11.78 1.10 0.00
N LYS A 57 10.76 1.52 -0.74
CA LYS A 57 10.85 2.65 -1.64
C LYS A 57 9.60 3.50 -1.51
N VAL A 58 9.78 4.78 -1.20
CA VAL A 58 8.69 5.75 -1.12
C VAL A 58 8.99 6.86 -2.12
N LYS A 59 8.06 7.15 -3.02
CA LYS A 59 8.18 8.26 -3.96
C LYS A 59 6.90 9.08 -3.95
N ILE A 60 7.03 10.35 -3.56
CA ILE A 60 5.95 11.34 -3.59
C ILE A 60 6.37 12.43 -4.57
N SER A 61 5.55 12.73 -5.58
CA SER A 61 5.97 13.71 -6.60
C SER A 61 4.88 14.35 -7.43
N TYR A 62 5.19 15.51 -8.01
CA TYR A 62 4.33 16.26 -8.92
C TYR A 62 3.11 16.85 -8.20
N GLY A 63 3.35 17.79 -7.29
CA GLY A 63 2.25 18.49 -6.60
C GLY A 63 1.57 17.70 -5.49
N SER A 64 2.06 16.51 -5.14
CA SER A 64 1.43 15.64 -4.14
C SER A 64 1.83 16.04 -2.72
N ASP A 65 0.93 16.72 -2.01
CA ASP A 65 1.17 17.41 -0.76
C ASP A 65 0.51 16.69 0.42
N HIS A 66 1.03 16.91 1.64
CA HIS A 66 0.39 16.48 2.89
C HIS A 66 0.06 14.98 3.02
N ASN A 67 0.82 14.11 2.35
CA ASN A 67 0.65 12.66 2.47
C ASN A 67 1.46 12.11 3.66
N ASP A 68 0.91 11.09 4.31
CA ASP A 68 1.58 10.34 5.40
C ASP A 68 1.82 8.89 4.98
N VAL A 69 3.07 8.44 5.08
CA VAL A 69 3.49 7.09 4.71
C VAL A 69 4.27 6.44 5.84
N ASP A 70 3.74 5.36 6.42
CA ASP A 70 4.45 4.51 7.39
C ASP A 70 4.76 3.13 6.77
N VAL A 71 6.02 2.73 6.88
CA VAL A 71 6.49 1.41 6.44
C VAL A 71 7.24 0.73 7.58
N SER A 72 6.69 -0.37 8.08
CA SER A 72 7.32 -1.24 9.08
C SER A 72 7.63 -2.62 8.51
N GLN A 73 8.91 -3.01 8.51
CA GLN A 73 9.36 -4.30 7.97
C GLN A 73 10.23 -5.04 8.99
N TYR A 74 9.71 -6.18 9.47
CA TYR A 74 10.42 -7.09 10.37
C TYR A 74 10.70 -8.43 9.67
N GLY A 75 11.96 -8.86 9.68
CA GLY A 75 12.38 -10.12 9.08
C GLY A 75 13.34 -9.91 7.92
N LYS A 76 13.24 -10.73 6.87
CA LYS A 76 14.29 -10.84 5.84
C LYS A 76 13.73 -10.67 4.44
N LYS A 77 14.40 -9.85 3.62
CA LYS A 77 14.08 -9.62 2.20
C LYS A 77 12.64 -9.14 1.95
N ASN A 78 11.96 -8.56 2.93
CA ASN A 78 10.66 -7.94 2.70
C ASN A 78 10.84 -6.72 1.79
N LYS A 79 9.86 -6.45 0.93
CA LYS A 79 9.90 -5.35 -0.04
C LYS A 79 8.60 -4.57 -0.01
N SER A 80 8.70 -3.25 0.07
CA SER A 80 7.56 -2.36 -0.10
C SER A 80 7.88 -1.25 -1.09
N GLY A 81 6.86 -0.83 -1.84
CA GLY A 81 6.93 0.31 -2.73
C GLY A 81 5.68 1.16 -2.60
N VAL A 82 5.82 2.42 -2.17
CA VAL A 82 4.72 3.38 -2.09
C VAL A 82 5.00 4.51 -3.09
N TYR A 83 4.03 4.80 -3.95
CA TYR A 83 4.14 5.81 -4.99
C TYR A 83 2.90 6.70 -4.95
N ILE A 84 3.06 7.98 -4.61
CA ILE A 84 2.01 8.98 -4.61
C ILE A 84 2.38 10.07 -5.61
N LYS A 85 1.50 10.40 -6.56
CA LYS A 85 1.89 11.29 -7.66
C LYS A 85 0.73 12.07 -8.30
N HIS A 86 1.06 13.18 -8.95
CA HIS A 86 0.13 13.97 -9.77
C HIS A 86 -1.00 14.59 -8.94
N ASN A 87 -0.63 15.52 -8.05
CA ASN A 87 -1.53 16.28 -7.18
C ASN A 87 -2.49 15.39 -6.38
N SER A 88 -1.97 14.28 -5.84
CA SER A 88 -2.68 13.41 -4.92
C SER A 88 -2.27 13.72 -3.50
N ASP A 89 -3.18 14.33 -2.76
CA ASP A 89 -2.92 15.01 -1.50
C ASP A 89 -3.61 14.30 -0.33
N HIS A 90 -3.10 14.51 0.88
CA HIS A 90 -3.73 14.01 2.11
C HIS A 90 -3.98 12.49 2.16
N ASN A 91 -3.17 11.69 1.47
CA ASN A 91 -3.29 10.23 1.50
C ASN A 91 -2.51 9.64 2.67
N TYR A 92 -3.08 8.60 3.28
CA TYR A 92 -2.51 7.85 4.40
C TYR A 92 -2.18 6.44 3.93
N VAL A 93 -0.91 6.04 4.02
CA VAL A 93 -0.47 4.72 3.58
C VAL A 93 0.34 4.02 4.67
N THR A 94 -0.18 2.91 5.17
CA THR A 94 0.51 2.03 6.12
C THR A 94 0.88 0.71 5.47
N VAL A 95 2.15 0.31 5.61
CA VAL A 95 2.63 -0.99 5.13
C VAL A 95 3.36 -1.72 6.26
N GLY A 96 2.76 -2.81 6.75
CA GLY A 96 3.35 -3.71 7.73
C GLY A 96 3.74 -5.06 7.12
N GLN A 97 5.03 -5.45 7.21
CA GLN A 97 5.50 -6.74 6.72
C GLN A 97 6.30 -7.49 7.78
N LYS A 98 5.84 -8.69 8.16
CA LYS A 98 6.51 -9.57 9.11
C LYS A 98 6.81 -10.94 8.50
N GLY A 99 8.09 -11.27 8.35
CA GLY A 99 8.53 -12.60 7.90
C GLY A 99 9.53 -12.54 6.75
N TYR A 100 9.33 -13.38 5.73
CA TYR A 100 10.31 -13.61 4.66
C TYR A 100 9.77 -13.30 3.28
N ARG A 101 10.43 -12.40 2.54
CA ARG A 101 10.09 -12.10 1.14
C ARG A 101 8.63 -11.70 0.90
N ASN A 102 8.00 -11.04 1.85
CA ASN A 102 6.71 -10.39 1.58
C ASN A 102 6.94 -9.18 0.66
N ASN A 103 6.02 -8.94 -0.26
CA ASN A 103 6.11 -7.87 -1.25
C ASN A 103 4.80 -7.10 -1.34
N SER A 104 4.86 -5.78 -1.24
CA SER A 104 3.71 -4.89 -1.38
C SER A 104 4.02 -3.73 -2.30
N LYS A 105 3.00 -3.28 -3.02
CA LYS A 105 3.06 -2.08 -3.85
C LYS A 105 1.77 -1.27 -3.72
N VAL A 106 1.89 -0.01 -3.32
CA VAL A 106 0.79 0.96 -3.27
C VAL A 106 1.07 2.04 -4.30
N ASN A 107 0.10 2.32 -5.17
CA ASN A 107 0.16 3.42 -6.14
C ASN A 107 -1.09 4.29 -5.97
N ILE A 108 -0.89 5.55 -5.64
CA ILE A 108 -1.95 6.57 -5.58
C ILE A 108 -1.57 7.65 -6.59
N GLY A 109 -2.53 8.13 -7.38
CA GLY A 109 -2.25 9.26 -8.23
C GLY A 109 -3.42 9.81 -9.03
N TYR A 110 -3.13 10.86 -9.80
CA TYR A 110 -4.11 11.54 -10.67
C TYR A 110 -5.25 12.18 -9.86
N TYR A 111 -4.92 13.11 -8.97
CA TYR A 111 -5.90 13.83 -8.15
C TYR A 111 -6.69 12.94 -7.17
N ALA A 112 -6.16 11.75 -6.85
CA ALA A 112 -6.72 10.88 -5.83
C ALA A 112 -6.34 11.38 -4.43
N ASP A 113 -7.28 11.99 -3.73
CA ASP A 113 -7.07 12.66 -2.45
C ASP A 113 -7.75 11.91 -1.29
N TYR A 114 -7.23 12.10 -0.08
CA TYR A 114 -7.85 11.58 1.15
C TYR A 114 -8.07 10.06 1.18
N ASN A 115 -7.23 9.28 0.50
CA ASN A 115 -7.33 7.82 0.52
C ASN A 115 -6.55 7.21 1.68
N ASP A 116 -7.08 6.12 2.24
CA ASP A 116 -6.46 5.32 3.30
C ASP A 116 -6.14 3.91 2.78
N VAL A 117 -4.87 3.53 2.86
CA VAL A 117 -4.39 2.22 2.39
C VAL A 117 -3.59 1.53 3.51
N ASP A 118 -4.11 0.41 4.02
CA ASP A 118 -3.41 -0.48 4.94
C ASP A 118 -3.06 -1.80 4.25
N VAL A 119 -1.77 -2.13 4.24
CA VAL A 119 -1.28 -3.42 3.76
C VAL A 119 -0.52 -4.13 4.88
N TYR A 120 -1.07 -5.23 5.38
CA TYR A 120 -0.43 -6.07 6.39
C TYR A 120 -0.16 -7.49 5.88
N GLN A 121 1.11 -7.89 5.87
CA GLN A 121 1.55 -9.21 5.42
C GLN A 121 2.36 -9.92 6.51
N LYS A 122 1.90 -11.09 6.95
CA LYS A 122 2.60 -11.95 7.92
C LYS A 122 2.80 -13.35 7.37
N GLY A 123 4.05 -13.80 7.32
CA GLY A 123 4.45 -15.11 6.82
C GLY A 123 5.49 -14.99 5.72
N ALA A 124 5.42 -15.86 4.71
CA ALA A 124 6.40 -15.88 3.62
C ALA A 124 5.76 -15.72 2.23
N PHE A 125 6.46 -15.02 1.34
CA PHE A 125 6.10 -14.92 -0.08
C PHE A 125 4.69 -14.35 -0.36
N ASN A 126 4.12 -13.56 0.55
CA ASN A 126 2.86 -12.88 0.27
C ASN A 126 3.07 -11.69 -0.66
N TYR A 127 2.14 -11.47 -1.58
CA TYR A 127 2.16 -10.39 -2.55
C TYR A 127 0.86 -9.59 -2.52
N SER A 128 0.97 -8.27 -2.49
CA SER A 128 -0.18 -7.37 -2.58
C SER A 128 0.12 -6.19 -3.50
N THR A 129 -0.89 -5.76 -4.25
CA THR A 129 -0.88 -4.50 -4.99
C THR A 129 -2.17 -3.76 -4.75
N VAL A 130 -2.05 -2.49 -4.38
CA VAL A 130 -3.19 -1.56 -4.28
C VAL A 130 -2.92 -0.41 -5.25
N SER A 131 -3.90 -0.08 -6.09
CA SER A 131 -3.87 1.08 -6.97
C SER A 131 -5.14 1.89 -6.78
N ILE A 132 -4.99 3.18 -6.46
CA ILE A 132 -6.07 4.15 -6.44
C ILE A 132 -5.73 5.26 -7.43
N LYS A 133 -6.60 5.53 -8.39
CA LYS A 133 -6.37 6.55 -9.42
C LYS A 133 -7.63 7.36 -9.66
N GLY A 134 -7.59 8.68 -9.46
CA GLY A 134 -8.73 9.57 -9.66
C GLY A 134 -9.69 9.67 -8.48
N GLY A 135 -9.93 8.57 -7.75
CA GLY A 135 -10.98 8.54 -6.73
C GLY A 135 -10.53 9.07 -5.37
N ASP A 136 -11.45 9.73 -4.68
CA ASP A 136 -11.23 10.31 -3.37
C ASP A 136 -11.86 9.48 -2.24
N TRP A 137 -11.35 9.65 -1.01
CA TRP A 137 -11.94 9.07 0.19
C TRP A 137 -12.12 7.55 0.15
N ASN A 138 -11.26 6.84 -0.58
CA ASN A 138 -11.31 5.39 -0.64
C ASN A 138 -10.49 4.74 0.48
N SER A 139 -10.96 3.58 0.93
CA SER A 139 -10.30 2.72 1.92
C SER A 139 -9.92 1.39 1.26
N ALA A 140 -8.66 0.98 1.39
CA ALA A 140 -8.19 -0.33 0.94
C ALA A 140 -7.37 -1.04 2.03
N ASP A 141 -7.93 -2.10 2.61
CA ASP A 141 -7.33 -2.91 3.67
C ASP A 141 -7.00 -4.33 3.17
N VAL A 142 -5.70 -4.63 3.02
CA VAL A 142 -5.22 -5.96 2.57
C VAL A 142 -4.46 -6.65 3.71
N LYS A 143 -5.03 -7.74 4.23
CA LYS A 143 -4.46 -8.55 5.32
C LYS A 143 -4.18 -9.98 4.88
N GLN A 144 -2.90 -10.31 4.73
CA GLN A 144 -2.43 -11.64 4.35
C GLN A 144 -1.68 -12.29 5.51
N LYS A 145 -2.20 -13.41 6.02
CA LYS A 145 -1.57 -14.21 7.09
C LYS A 145 -1.42 -15.65 6.61
N GLY A 146 -0.18 -16.08 6.39
CA GLY A 146 0.15 -17.36 5.79
C GLY A 146 1.23 -17.21 4.73
N ASN A 147 1.27 -18.12 3.77
CA ASN A 147 2.30 -18.19 2.75
C ASN A 147 1.74 -18.12 1.33
N GLY A 148 2.42 -17.40 0.44
CA GLY A 148 2.11 -17.42 -0.98
C GLY A 148 0.75 -16.79 -1.35
N ASN A 149 0.17 -15.96 -0.50
CA ASN A 149 -1.09 -15.28 -0.82
C ASN A 149 -0.86 -14.12 -1.80
N TYR A 150 -1.84 -13.89 -2.67
CA TYR A 150 -1.80 -12.86 -3.70
C TYR A 150 -3.08 -12.02 -3.68
N SER A 151 -2.94 -10.70 -3.65
CA SER A 151 -4.08 -9.77 -3.73
C SER A 151 -3.77 -8.60 -4.66
N THR A 152 -4.75 -8.24 -5.48
CA THR A 152 -4.80 -6.98 -6.22
C THR A 152 -6.10 -6.24 -5.89
N VAL A 153 -6.00 -4.98 -5.53
CA VAL A 153 -7.12 -4.05 -5.38
C VAL A 153 -6.87 -2.85 -6.28
N ASP A 154 -7.74 -2.64 -7.26
CA ASP A 154 -7.70 -1.51 -8.16
C ASP A 154 -9.01 -0.71 -8.01
N ILE A 155 -8.91 0.54 -7.57
CA ILE A 155 -9.99 1.52 -7.53
C ILE A 155 -9.63 2.63 -8.52
N LEU A 156 -10.31 2.66 -9.65
CA LEU A 156 -9.94 3.45 -10.81
C LEU A 156 -11.09 4.37 -11.19
N GLY A 157 -10.77 5.62 -11.50
CA GLY A 157 -11.75 6.59 -11.95
C GLY A 157 -11.81 7.87 -11.12
N GLU A 158 -12.02 9.01 -11.78
CA GLU A 158 -12.14 10.34 -11.13
C GLU A 158 -13.39 10.49 -10.25
N ASN A 159 -14.34 9.57 -10.35
CA ASN A 159 -15.57 9.52 -9.56
C ASN A 159 -15.74 8.16 -8.87
N ALA A 160 -14.65 7.40 -8.67
CA ALA A 160 -14.67 6.18 -7.89
C ALA A 160 -14.41 6.51 -6.40
N ASP A 161 -15.29 7.33 -5.81
CA ASP A 161 -15.12 7.85 -4.45
C ASP A 161 -15.78 6.98 -3.38
N TYR A 162 -15.30 7.09 -2.15
CA TYR A 162 -15.92 6.46 -0.97
C TYR A 162 -16.09 4.94 -1.06
N ASN A 163 -15.24 4.25 -1.81
CA ASN A 163 -15.24 2.80 -1.86
C ASN A 163 -14.40 2.22 -0.71
N ASP A 164 -14.92 1.15 -0.09
CA ASP A 164 -14.24 0.42 0.98
C ASP A 164 -13.99 -1.02 0.54
N VAL A 165 -12.71 -1.37 0.36
CA VAL A 165 -12.28 -2.70 -0.07
C VAL A 165 -11.42 -3.34 1.00
N THR A 166 -11.89 -4.47 1.54
CA THR A 166 -11.16 -5.30 2.47
C THR A 166 -10.88 -6.68 1.88
N VAL A 167 -9.61 -7.10 1.83
CA VAL A 167 -9.19 -8.45 1.45
C VAL A 167 -8.44 -9.12 2.61
N LYS A 168 -8.97 -10.24 3.10
CA LYS A 168 -8.41 -11.03 4.20
C LYS A 168 -8.11 -12.45 3.74
N GLN A 169 -6.83 -12.81 3.66
CA GLN A 169 -6.37 -14.14 3.24
C GLN A 169 -5.66 -14.80 4.42
N TYR A 170 -6.34 -15.67 5.15
CA TYR A 170 -5.88 -16.34 6.37
C TYR A 170 -5.68 -17.84 6.11
N GLY A 171 -4.64 -18.14 5.34
CA GLY A 171 -4.24 -19.47 4.92
C GLY A 171 -3.13 -19.34 3.88
N ASP A 172 -2.90 -20.40 3.11
CA ASP A 172 -1.83 -20.44 2.13
C ASP A 172 -2.37 -20.46 0.69
N TYR A 173 -1.64 -19.83 -0.23
CA TYR A 173 -1.87 -19.89 -1.68
C TYR A 173 -3.22 -19.35 -2.17
N SER A 174 -3.84 -18.43 -1.45
CA SER A 174 -5.10 -17.79 -1.88
C SER A 174 -4.84 -16.58 -2.80
N LYS A 175 -5.73 -16.36 -3.76
CA LYS A 175 -5.69 -15.27 -4.74
C LYS A 175 -6.99 -14.48 -4.78
N SER A 176 -6.89 -13.17 -4.73
CA SER A 176 -8.03 -12.26 -4.87
C SER A 176 -7.70 -11.10 -5.80
N THR A 177 -8.66 -10.75 -6.66
CA THR A 177 -8.65 -9.51 -7.45
C THR A 177 -9.95 -8.77 -7.20
N VAL A 178 -9.86 -7.50 -6.80
CA VAL A 178 -11.00 -6.57 -6.72
C VAL A 178 -10.74 -5.41 -7.68
N LEU A 179 -11.69 -5.17 -8.58
CA LEU A 179 -11.71 -4.04 -9.48
C LEU A 179 -12.97 -3.20 -9.23
N ILE A 180 -12.78 -1.93 -8.93
CA ILE A 180 -13.82 -0.91 -8.94
C ILE A 180 -13.42 0.11 -10.00
N ASP A 181 -14.24 0.28 -11.03
CA ASP A 181 -13.90 1.13 -12.17
C ASP A 181 -15.08 2.00 -12.62
N ASP A 182 -14.80 3.23 -13.02
CA ASP A 182 -15.80 4.21 -13.51
C ASP A 182 -15.60 4.60 -14.99
N TYR A 183 -14.56 4.11 -15.66
CA TYR A 183 -13.91 4.79 -16.80
C TYR A 183 -14.82 5.25 -17.97
N TYR A 184 -16.07 4.78 -18.12
CA TYR A 184 -16.94 5.17 -19.25
C TYR A 184 -18.46 5.24 -18.97
N ASN A 185 -18.94 5.05 -17.75
CA ASN A 185 -20.38 4.75 -17.54
C ASN A 185 -20.98 5.36 -16.25
N GLY A 186 -20.31 6.37 -15.69
CA GLY A 186 -20.79 7.12 -14.52
C GLY A 186 -20.09 6.71 -13.22
N ALA A 187 -20.41 7.43 -12.15
CA ALA A 187 -19.80 7.30 -10.83
C ALA A 187 -19.94 5.89 -10.23
N THR A 188 -18.84 5.31 -9.79
CA THR A 188 -18.79 4.00 -9.11
C THR A 188 -18.42 4.24 -7.64
N LYS A 189 -19.36 4.78 -6.85
CA LYS A 189 -19.14 5.30 -5.50
C LYS A 189 -19.76 4.44 -4.41
N HIS A 190 -19.29 4.58 -3.17
CA HIS A 190 -19.91 3.98 -1.98
C HIS A 190 -20.06 2.45 -2.04
N ASN A 191 -19.18 1.75 -2.75
CA ASN A 191 -19.20 0.30 -2.78
C ASN A 191 -18.39 -0.28 -1.63
N THR A 192 -18.90 -1.32 -1.01
CA THR A 192 -18.23 -2.09 0.04
C THR A 192 -17.92 -3.49 -0.47
N VAL A 193 -16.66 -3.88 -0.47
CA VAL A 193 -16.21 -5.23 -0.85
C VAL A 193 -15.45 -5.85 0.31
N LEU A 194 -15.88 -7.04 0.74
CA LEU A 194 -15.14 -7.84 1.71
C LEU A 194 -14.91 -9.24 1.15
N VAL A 195 -13.64 -9.57 0.96
CA VAL A 195 -13.17 -10.90 0.59
C VAL A 195 -12.48 -11.55 1.79
N LYS A 196 -12.91 -12.76 2.17
CA LYS A 196 -12.27 -13.64 3.15
C LYS A 196 -11.97 -14.99 2.50
N GLN A 197 -10.72 -15.42 2.62
CA GLN A 197 -10.20 -16.66 2.01
C GLN A 197 -9.31 -17.41 2.99
N SER A 198 -9.30 -18.74 2.90
CA SER A 198 -8.44 -19.65 3.66
C SER A 198 -7.29 -20.16 2.76
N ASN A 199 -7.30 -21.44 2.36
CA ASN A 199 -6.26 -22.12 1.61
C ASN A 199 -6.70 -22.40 0.18
N ASN A 200 -5.85 -22.06 -0.79
CA ASN A 200 -6.08 -22.33 -2.22
C ASN A 200 -7.39 -21.74 -2.77
N ASP A 201 -7.85 -20.61 -2.23
CA ASP A 201 -9.06 -19.95 -2.68
C ASP A 201 -8.79 -18.94 -3.79
N TYR A 202 -9.78 -18.74 -4.66
CA TYR A 202 -9.73 -17.80 -5.76
C TYR A 202 -11.00 -16.95 -5.78
N SER A 203 -10.83 -15.62 -5.86
CA SER A 203 -11.93 -14.68 -5.99
C SER A 203 -11.61 -13.59 -7.01
N HIS A 204 -12.65 -13.16 -7.69
CA HIS A 204 -12.63 -12.01 -8.58
C HIS A 204 -13.93 -11.22 -8.33
N VAL A 205 -13.79 -9.96 -7.93
CA VAL A 205 -14.89 -9.03 -7.74
C VAL A 205 -14.69 -7.87 -8.69
N GLU A 206 -15.73 -7.54 -9.44
CA GLU A 206 -15.75 -6.43 -10.38
C GLU A 206 -17.02 -5.61 -10.14
N ILE A 207 -16.85 -4.32 -9.89
CA ILE A 207 -17.95 -3.35 -9.78
C ILE A 207 -17.65 -2.21 -10.74
N THR A 208 -18.40 -2.15 -11.83
CA THR A 208 -18.13 -1.22 -12.93
C THR A 208 -19.41 -0.59 -13.44
N ASN A 209 -19.26 0.29 -14.42
CA ASN A 209 -20.37 0.85 -15.17
C ASN A 209 -21.35 1.70 -14.34
N GLY A 210 -20.83 2.58 -13.47
CA GLY A 210 -21.66 3.48 -12.68
C GLY A 210 -22.38 2.78 -11.52
N SER A 211 -21.95 1.58 -11.16
CA SER A 211 -22.56 0.79 -10.09
C SER A 211 -22.13 1.33 -8.73
N SER A 212 -23.00 2.10 -8.09
CA SER A 212 -22.79 2.68 -6.75
C SER A 212 -23.59 1.95 -5.67
N TYR A 213 -23.18 2.09 -4.41
CA TYR A 213 -23.87 1.56 -3.22
C TYR A 213 -24.01 0.02 -3.17
N ASN A 214 -23.12 -0.71 -3.82
CA ASN A 214 -23.14 -2.16 -3.77
C ASN A 214 -22.38 -2.68 -2.56
N THR A 215 -22.83 -3.79 -2.01
CA THR A 215 -22.12 -4.52 -0.96
C THR A 215 -21.87 -5.95 -1.42
N VAL A 216 -20.60 -6.35 -1.48
CA VAL A 216 -20.16 -7.68 -1.93
C VAL A 216 -19.42 -8.40 -0.82
N TYR A 217 -19.89 -9.58 -0.45
CA TYR A 217 -19.24 -10.47 0.52
C TYR A 217 -18.84 -11.79 -0.14
N VAL A 218 -17.53 -12.05 -0.20
CA VAL A 218 -16.98 -13.34 -0.62
C VAL A 218 -16.34 -14.00 0.60
N ASN A 219 -16.86 -15.15 1.03
CA ASN A 219 -16.28 -15.94 2.12
C ASN A 219 -16.01 -17.35 1.63
N GLN A 220 -14.75 -17.76 1.64
CA GLN A 220 -14.27 -19.08 1.24
C GLN A 220 -13.43 -19.65 2.40
N TYR A 221 -13.63 -20.95 2.73
CA TYR A 221 -13.10 -21.62 3.91
C TYR A 221 -12.53 -22.99 3.59
#